data_AF-A0A4Q1EQP0-F1
#
_entry.id   AF-A0A4Q1EQP0-F1
#
_cell.length_a   1.000
_cell.length_b   1.000
_cell.length_c   1.000
_cell.angle_alpha   90.00
_cell.angle_beta   90.00
_cell.angle_gamma   90.00
#
_symmetry.space_group_name_H-M   'P 1'
#
loop_
_entity.id
_entity.type
_entity.pdbx_description
1 polymer ?
#
loop_
_entity_poly.entity_id
_entity_poly.type
_entity_poly.pdbx_seq_one_letter_code
_entity_poly.pdbx_strand_id
1 'polypeptide(L)' 'MMTLLEIIFGGLIINFLGINTRYYFFKIFNKNLKKDDFKNKEDDVGEQFSQGFYNFFIGLIIFSLISIGLAYIAYKLKLL' A
#
# COMPACT_ATOMS: atom_id res chain seq x y z
N MET A 1 20.24 -5.32 -9.90
CA MET A 1 19.51 -4.40 -10.80
C MET A 1 18.05 -4.45 -10.38
N MET A 2 17.47 -3.34 -9.93
CA MET A 2 16.08 -3.33 -9.46
C MET A 2 15.15 -3.34 -10.66
N THR A 3 14.21 -4.28 -10.72
CA THR A 3 13.29 -4.39 -11.87
C THR A 3 12.13 -3.41 -11.76
N LEU A 4 11.52 -3.05 -12.90
CA LEU A 4 10.30 -2.22 -12.90
C LEU A 4 9.19 -2.84 -12.04
N LEU A 5 9.07 -4.18 -12.06
CA LEU A 5 8.10 -4.92 -11.25
C LEU A 5 8.39 -4.76 -9.76
N GLU A 6 9.65 -4.84 -9.33
CA GLU A 6 10.02 -4.62 -7.93
C GLU A 6 9.72 -3.19 -7.46
N ILE A 7 9.96 -2.20 -8.32
CA ILE A 7 9.66 -0.79 -8.01
C ILE A 7 8.15 -0.59 -7.84
N ILE A 8 7.34 -1.15 -8.75
CA ILE A 8 5.89 -1.01 -8.70
C ILE A 8 5.31 -1.80 -7.53
N PHE A 9 5.59 -3.11 -7.44
CA PHE A 9 4.98 -3.96 -6.43
C PHE A 9 5.59 -3.77 -5.04
N GLY A 10 6.91 -3.84 -4.94
CA GLY A 10 7.61 -3.67 -3.67
C GLY A 10 7.58 -2.23 -3.18
N GLY A 11 7.93 -1.28 -4.05
CA GLY A 11 7.99 0.14 -3.70
C GLY A 11 6.60 0.77 -3.55
N LEU A 12 5.88 0.91 -4.66
CA LEU A 12 4.64 1.68 -4.69
C LEU A 12 3.47 0.95 -4.01
N ILE A 13 3.21 -0.29 -4.37
CA ILE A 13 2.03 -1.02 -3.89
C ILE A 13 2.21 -1.40 -2.42
N ILE A 14 3.28 -2.14 -2.08
CA ILE A 14 3.50 -2.65 -0.72
C ILE A 14 3.97 -1.53 0.22
N ASN A 15 5.14 -0.94 -0.05
CA ASN A 15 5.80 -0.05 0.91
C ASN A 15 5.18 1.34 1.01
N PHE A 16 4.58 1.84 -0.08
CA PHE A 16 3.90 3.13 -0.08
C PHE A 16 2.40 2.98 0.20
N LEU A 17 1.61 2.45 -0.73
CA LEU A 17 0.16 2.43 -0.59
C LEU A 17 -0.33 1.52 0.55
N GLY A 18 0.19 0.30 0.62
CA GLY A 18 -0.20 -0.68 1.63
C GLY A 18 0.05 -0.20 3.06
N ILE A 19 1.32 0.11 3.37
CA ILE A 19 1.73 0.55 4.72
C ILE A 19 1.01 1.84 5.12
N ASN A 20 1.01 2.87 4.26
CA ASN A 20 0.39 4.15 4.62
C ASN A 20 -1.11 3.98 4.85
N THR A 21 -1.81 3.26 3.97
CA THR A 21 -3.26 3.11 4.10
C THR A 21 -3.63 2.37 5.38
N ARG A 22 -2.96 1.24 5.67
CA ARG A 22 -3.20 0.50 6.91
C ARG A 22 -2.90 1.36 8.13
N TYR A 23 -1.74 2.03 8.14
CA TYR A 23 -1.36 2.91 9.24
C TYR A 23 -2.40 3.99 9.51
N TYR A 24 -2.81 4.75 8.49
CA TYR A 24 -3.79 5.83 8.70
C TYR A 24 -5.16 5.28 9.08
N PHE A 25 -5.60 4.18 8.48
CA PHE A 25 -6.86 3.53 8.85
C PHE A 25 -6.89 3.16 10.34
N PHE A 26 -5.87 2.45 10.84
CA PHE A 26 -5.84 2.04 12.24
C PHE A 26 -5.53 3.19 13.20
N LYS A 27 -4.79 4.21 12.76
CA LYS A 27 -4.46 5.37 13.60
C LYS A 27 -5.69 6.22 13.95
N ILE A 28 -6.76 6.16 13.15
CA ILE A 28 -8.05 6.77 13.48
C ILE A 28 -8.60 6.19 14.78
N PHE A 29 -8.41 4.89 15.02
CA PHE A 29 -8.93 4.19 16.19
C PHE A 29 -7.95 4.15 17.36
N ASN A 30 -6.64 4.12 17.10
CA ASN A 30 -5.61 4.11 18.13
C ASN A 30 -4.46 5.07 17.79
N LYS A 31 -4.41 6.20 18.50
CA LYS A 31 -3.41 7.26 18.28
C LYS A 31 -1.98 6.86 18.64
N ASN A 32 -1.80 5.84 19.47
CA ASN A 32 -0.49 5.39 19.93
C ASN A 32 0.26 4.53 18.90
N LEU A 33 -0.44 4.06 17.86
CA LEU A 33 0.17 3.28 16.79
C LEU A 33 1.21 4.11 16.03
N LYS A 34 2.36 3.49 15.80
CA LYS A 34 3.46 4.01 14.99
C LYS A 34 3.39 3.39 13.61
N LYS A 35 3.91 4.10 12.61
CA LYS A 35 3.95 3.60 11.24
C LYS A 35 4.81 2.34 11.11
N ASP A 36 5.85 2.23 11.94
CA ASP A 36 6.74 1.07 11.99
C ASP A 36 6.03 -0.21 12.44
N ASP A 37 4.90 -0.11 13.16
CA ASP A 37 4.09 -1.29 13.55
C ASP A 37 3.48 -2.01 12.34
N PHE A 38 3.44 -1.35 11.17
CA PHE A 38 2.91 -1.87 9.91
C PHE A 38 4.00 -2.23 8.89
N LYS A 39 5.27 -1.97 9.22
CA LYS A 39 6.40 -2.40 8.41
C LYS A 39 6.67 -3.89 8.64
N ASN A 40 7.30 -4.52 7.67
CA ASN A 40 7.78 -5.88 7.81
C ASN A 40 8.90 -5.87 8.85
N LYS A 41 8.73 -6.58 9.97
CA LYS A 41 9.77 -6.78 10.98
C LYS A 41 10.69 -7.91 10.52
N GLU A 42 11.99 -7.77 10.75
CA GLU A 42 13.01 -8.73 10.27
C GLU A 42 13.17 -9.93 11.21
N ASP A 43 12.64 -9.85 12.43
CA ASP A 43 12.97 -10.80 13.51
C ASP A 43 12.10 -12.07 13.51
N ASP A 44 10.96 -12.07 12.81
CA ASP A 44 10.05 -13.23 12.70
C ASP A 44 9.54 -13.40 11.27
N VAL A 45 9.93 -14.50 10.62
CA VAL A 45 9.59 -14.82 9.23
C VAL A 45 8.08 -14.94 9.01
N GLY A 46 7.35 -15.48 9.99
CA GLY A 46 5.90 -15.64 9.94
C GLY A 46 5.19 -14.29 10.02
N GLU A 47 5.61 -13.43 10.95
CA GLU A 47 5.09 -12.06 11.03
C GLU A 47 5.46 -11.25 9.79
N GLN A 48 6.69 -11.41 9.27
CA GLN A 48 7.18 -10.72 8.08
C GLN A 48 6.31 -11.03 6.85
N PHE A 49 6.04 -12.32 6.61
CA PHE A 49 5.19 -12.75 5.50
C PHE A 49 3.76 -12.21 5.66
N SER A 50 3.19 -12.32 6.86
CA SER A 50 1.84 -11.84 7.17
C SER A 50 1.70 -10.33 6.91
N GLN A 51 2.62 -9.52 7.44
CA GLN A 51 2.62 -8.07 7.23
C GLN A 51 2.78 -7.71 5.75
N GLY A 52 3.72 -8.38 5.06
CA GLY A 52 3.94 -8.18 3.63
C GLY A 52 2.70 -8.50 2.81
N PHE A 53 2.01 -9.59 3.13
CA PHE A 53 0.78 -10.01 2.46
C PHE A 53 -0.37 -9.02 2.67
N TYR A 54 -0.60 -8.56 3.91
CA TYR A 54 -1.61 -7.54 4.18
C TYR A 54 -1.29 -6.21 3.49
N ASN A 55 -0.03 -5.79 3.51
CA ASN A 55 0.43 -4.57 2.83
C ASN A 55 0.22 -4.67 1.32
N PHE A 56 0.55 -5.81 0.71
CA PHE A 56 0.33 -6.06 -0.71
C PHE A 56 -1.16 -5.97 -1.07
N PHE A 57 -2.02 -6.68 -0.34
CA PHE A 57 -3.45 -6.76 -0.68
C PHE A 57 -4.14 -5.40 -0.54
N ILE A 58 -3.91 -4.69 0.58
CA ILE A 58 -4.44 -3.34 0.77
C ILE A 58 -3.86 -2.37 -0.25
N GLY A 59 -2.55 -2.44 -0.52
CA GLY A 59 -1.89 -1.61 -1.51
C GLY A 59 -2.50 -1.79 -2.90
N LEU A 60 -2.80 -3.02 -3.30
CA LEU A 60 -3.39 -3.35 -4.59
C LEU A 60 -4.81 -2.81 -4.71
N ILE A 61 -5.64 -2.98 -3.67
CA ILE A 61 -7.01 -2.40 -3.64
C ILE A 61 -6.95 -0.88 -3.83
N ILE A 62 -6.10 -0.20 -3.07
CA ILE A 62 -5.98 1.26 -3.13
C ILE A 62 -5.42 1.72 -4.48
N PHE A 63 -4.44 1.01 -5.02
CA PHE A 63 -3.92 1.28 -6.35
C PHE A 63 -5.03 1.18 -7.40
N SER A 64 -5.84 0.12 -7.38
CA SER A 64 -6.97 -0.05 -8.29
C SER A 64 -8.01 1.06 -8.15
N LEU A 65 -8.36 1.45 -6.92
CA LEU A 65 -9.31 2.55 -6.67
C LEU A 65 -8.78 3.88 -7.21
N ILE A 66 -7.49 4.18 -6.99
CA ILE A 66 -6.85 5.38 -7.52
C ILE A 66 -6.84 5.34 -9.05
N SER A 67 -6.45 4.22 -9.67
CA SER A 67 -6.43 4.07 -11.13
C SER A 67 -7.81 4.27 -11.75
N ILE A 68 -8.86 3.66 -11.18
CA ILE A 68 -10.24 3.84 -11.65
C ILE A 68 -10.68 5.30 -11.47
N GLY A 69 -10.38 5.91 -10.32
CA GLY A 69 -10.70 7.31 -10.06
C GLY A 69 -10.03 8.27 -11.05
N LEU A 70 -8.73 8.06 -11.33
CA LEU A 70 -7.98 8.85 -12.31
C LEU A 70 -8.55 8.67 -13.73
N ALA A 71 -8.86 7.43 -14.14
CA ALA A 71 -9.47 7.16 -15.43
C ALA A 71 -10.83 7.85 -15.58
N TYR A 72 -11.67 7.80 -14.53
CA TYR A 72 -12.97 8.48 -14.51
C TYR A 72 -12.82 10.01 -14.61
N ILE A 73 -11.87 10.60 -13.88
CA ILE A 73 -11.60 12.04 -13.96
C ILE A 73 -11.13 12.42 -15.35
N ALA A 74 -10.19 11.66 -15.93
CA ALA A 74 -9.69 11.93 -17.28
C ALA A 74 -10.81 11.88 -18.33
N TYR A 75 -11.69 10.88 -18.25
CA TYR A 75 -12.89 10.78 -19.09
C TYR A 75 -13.81 11.99 -18.92
N LYS A 76 -14.09 12.41 -17.68
CA LYS A 76 -14.92 13.60 -17.41
C LYS A 76 -14.31 14.89 -17.97
N LEU A 77 -12.99 14.99 -17.96
CA LEU A 77 -12.25 16.13 -18.51
C LEU A 77 -12.01 16.04 -20.02
N LYS A 78 -12.51 14.98 -20.69
CA LYS A 78 -12.27 14.72 -22.13
C LYS A 78 -10.79 14.62 -22.50
N LEU A 79 -9.97 14.15 -21.56
CA LEU A 79 -8.56 13.85 -21.79
C LEU A 79 -8.35 12.43 -22.34
N LEU A 80 -9.40 11.60 -22.25
CA LEU A 80 -9.52 10.22 -22.69
C LEU A 80 -10.93 9.98 -23.24
#